data_AF-A0A5S4EGR5-F1
#
_entry.id   AF-A0A5S4EGR5-F1
#
_cell.length_a   1.000
_cell.length_b   1.000
_cell.length_c   1.000
_cell.angle_alpha   90.00
_cell.angle_beta   90.00
_cell.angle_gamma   90.00
#
_symmetry.space_group_name_H-M   'P 1'
#
loop_
_entity.id
_entity.type
_entity.pdbx_description
1 polymer ?
#
loop_
_entity_poly.entity_id
_entity_poly.type
_entity_poly.pdbx_seq_one_letter_code
_entity_poly.pdbx_strand_id
1 'polypeptide(L)' 'MKPYHLPSGLGGGLDFLICADWTPEQALAVVELLEDLRDRIWAHYELALFDLLREERTGPGEPLPGDHSTADDWPDEPPF' A
#
# COMPACT_ATOMS: atom_id res chain seq x y z
N MET A 1 -28.08 5.76 8.53
CA MET A 1 -27.10 6.71 7.96
C MET A 1 -26.00 5.89 7.31
N LYS A 2 -25.69 6.12 6.03
CA LYS A 2 -24.58 5.41 5.37
C LYS A 2 -23.27 6.09 5.78
N PRO A 3 -22.23 5.34 6.22
CA PRO A 3 -20.94 5.93 6.50
C PRO A 3 -20.40 6.53 5.20
N TYR A 4 -20.10 7.83 5.23
CA TYR A 4 -19.40 8.47 4.14
C TYR A 4 -17.97 7.94 4.16
N HIS A 5 -17.67 7.00 3.27
CA HIS A 5 -16.30 6.61 3.02
C HIS A 5 -15.63 7.76 2.28
N LEU A 6 -14.68 8.42 2.94
CA LEU A 6 -13.78 9.34 2.26
C LEU A 6 -13.04 8.58 1.15
N PRO A 7 -12.64 9.23 0.04
CA PRO A 7 -11.96 8.59 -1.08
C PRO A 7 -10.66 7.86 -0.68
N SER A 8 -10.14 8.16 0.51
CA SER A 8 -9.02 7.46 1.16
C SER A 8 -9.36 6.06 1.68
N GLY A 9 -10.62 5.60 1.62
CA GLY A 9 -11.06 4.28 2.10
C GLY A 9 -11.05 4.08 3.62
N LEU A 10 -10.42 4.97 4.38
CA LEU A 10 -10.32 4.94 5.84
C LEU A 10 -11.60 5.48 6.49
N GLY A 11 -12.17 4.71 7.43
CA GLY A 11 -13.38 5.06 8.19
C GLY A 11 -13.23 6.20 9.21
N GLY A 12 -12.13 6.96 9.12
CA GLY A 12 -11.76 8.06 10.02
C GLY A 12 -10.62 8.89 9.42
N GLY A 13 -10.74 9.27 8.15
CA GLY A 13 -9.78 10.16 7.49
C GLY A 13 -9.88 11.61 7.96
N LEU A 14 -8.84 12.40 7.69
CA LEU A 14 -8.88 13.86 7.80
C LEU A 14 -9.95 14.40 6.85
N ASP A 15 -10.89 15.19 7.36
CA ASP A 15 -11.83 15.94 6.54
C ASP A 15 -11.06 17.05 5.81
N PHE A 16 -10.56 16.74 4.62
CA PHE A 16 -9.99 17.71 3.69
C PHE A 16 -11.11 18.47 2.98
N LEU A 17 -11.89 19.23 3.75
CA LEU A 17 -12.86 20.18 3.20
C LEU A 17 -12.09 21.33 2.56
N ILE A 18 -12.13 21.40 1.23
CA ILE A 18 -11.57 22.52 0.46
C ILE A 18 -12.63 23.62 0.37
N CYS A 19 -12.25 24.86 0.66
CA CYS A 19 -13.17 25.99 0.51
C CYS A 19 -13.46 26.23 -0.98
N ALA A 20 -14.73 26.35 -1.35
CA ALA A 20 -15.14 26.59 -2.73
C ALA A 20 -14.70 27.96 -3.27
N ASP A 21 -14.37 28.89 -2.37
CA ASP A 21 -14.05 30.29 -2.69
C ASP A 21 -12.54 30.56 -2.80
N TRP A 22 -11.70 29.52 -2.90
CA TRP A 22 -10.26 29.71 -3.08
C TRP A 22 -9.93 30.36 -4.42
N THR A 23 -8.99 31.30 -4.41
CA THR A 23 -8.35 31.73 -5.65
C THR A 23 -7.38 30.66 -6.15
N PRO A 24 -7.04 30.65 -7.46
CA PRO A 24 -6.06 29.72 -8.00
C PRO A 24 -4.71 29.74 -7.26
N GLU A 25 -4.26 30.91 -6.82
CA GLU A 25 -3.01 31.08 -6.07
C GLU A 25 -3.09 30.46 -4.67
N GLN A 26 -4.24 30.59 -4.00
CA GLN A 26 -4.46 29.93 -2.71
C GLN A 26 -4.49 28.41 -2.84
N ALA A 27 -5.12 27.90 -3.89
CA ALA A 27 -5.12 26.47 -4.17
C ALA A 27 -3.71 25.95 -4.44
N LEU A 28 -2.90 26.70 -5.21
CA LEU A 28 -1.50 26.35 -5.47
C LEU A 28 -0.66 26.33 -4.19
N ALA A 29 -0.79 27.35 -3.33
CA ALA A 29 -0.04 27.41 -2.06
C ALA A 29 -0.37 26.21 -1.13
N VAL A 30 -1.62 25.73 -1.16
CA VAL A 30 -2.01 24.52 -0.41
C VAL A 30 -1.41 23.27 -1.03
N VAL A 31 -1.37 23.17 -2.37
CA VAL A 31 -0.70 22.05 -3.05
C VAL A 31 0.78 22.01 -2.64
N GLU A 32 1.49 23.14 -2.71
CA GLU A 32 2.90 23.25 -2.31
C GLU A 32 3.10 22.84 -0.84
N LEU A 33 2.24 23.31 0.07
CA LEU A 33 2.27 22.91 1.48
C LEU A 33 2.11 21.39 1.67
N LEU A 34 1.21 20.76 0.91
CA LEU A 34 0.99 19.32 0.97
C LEU A 34 2.19 18.54 0.43
N GLU A 35 2.87 19.06 -0.60
CA GLU A 35 4.11 18.48 -1.12
C GLU A 35 5.24 18.56 -0.08
N ASP A 36 5.46 19.73 0.53
CA ASP A 36 6.46 19.91 1.58
C ASP A 36 6.18 18.99 2.78
N LEU A 37 4.91 18.87 3.17
CA LEU A 37 4.51 17.98 4.26
C LEU A 37 4.77 16.51 3.91
N ARG A 38 4.41 16.08 2.68
CA ARG A 38 4.69 14.73 2.18
C ARG A 38 6.18 14.43 2.25
N ASP A 39 7.00 15.34 1.74
CA ASP A 39 8.45 15.15 1.67
C ASP A 39 9.06 15.06 3.07
N ARG A 40 8.55 15.85 4.02
CA ARG A 40 8.98 15.79 5.43
C ARG A 40 8.56 14.49 6.11
N ILE A 41 7.35 14.01 5.86
CA ILE A 41 6.88 12.71 6.38
C ILE A 41 7.74 11.59 5.81
N TRP A 42 7.99 11.60 4.49
CA TRP A 42 8.83 10.60 3.84
C TRP A 42 10.23 10.60 4.42
N ALA A 43 10.90 11.76 4.49
CA ALA A 43 12.25 11.86 5.04
C ALA A 43 12.37 11.35 6.49
N HIS A 44 11.30 11.42 7.28
CA HIS A 44 11.31 10.94 8.67
C HIS A 44 10.91 9.47 8.82
N TYR A 45 9.97 8.99 8.00
CA TYR A 45 9.36 7.67 8.15
C TYR A 45 9.66 6.70 6.99
N GLU A 46 10.58 7.05 6.08
CA GLU A 46 10.85 6.30 4.84
C GLU A 46 10.94 4.79 5.05
N LEU A 47 11.77 4.34 6.00
CA LEU A 47 11.96 2.91 6.28
C LEU A 47 10.68 2.25 6.83
N ALA A 48 10.02 2.92 7.79
CA ALA A 48 8.78 2.40 8.40
C ALA A 48 7.62 2.33 7.39
N LEU A 49 7.52 3.31 6.48
CA LEU A 49 6.55 3.32 5.38
C LEU A 49 6.88 2.23 4.36
N PHE A 50 8.15 2.01 4.06
CA PHE A 50 8.58 0.96 3.13
C PHE A 50 8.26 -0.44 3.65
N ASP A 51 8.51 -0.71 4.93
CA ASP A 51 8.18 -1.98 5.57
C ASP A 51 6.66 -2.20 5.59
N LEU A 52 5.87 -1.17 5.94
CA LEU A 52 4.41 -1.26 5.94
C LEU A 52 3.83 -1.51 4.54
N LEU A 53 4.35 -0.83 3.51
CA LEU A 53 3.94 -1.04 2.11
C LEU A 53 4.37 -2.41 1.58
N ARG A 54 5.50 -2.95 2.06
CA ARG A 54 5.94 -4.31 1.74
C ARG A 54 4.99 -5.34 2.34
N GLU A 55 4.61 -5.18 3.61
CA GLU A 55 3.66 -6.07 4.28
C GLU A 55 2.30 -6.07 3.58
N GLU A 56 1.78 -4.91 3.19
CA GLU A 56 0.53 -4.78 2.45
C GLU A 56 0.58 -5.51 1.09
N ARG A 57 1.70 -5.40 0.36
CA ARG A 57 1.91 -6.08 -0.93
C ARG A 57 2.15 -7.58 -0.80
N THR A 58 2.63 -8.04 0.36
CA THR A 58 2.92 -9.46 0.58
C THR A 58 1.64 -10.25 0.88
N GLY A 59 0.57 -9.58 1.33
CA GLY A 59 -0.73 -10.21 1.59
C GLY A 59 -0.69 -11.28 2.68
N PRO A 60 -1.82 -11.60 3.34
CA PRO A 60 -1.88 -12.74 4.23
C PRO A 60 -1.86 -14.03 3.40
N GLY A 61 -0.66 -14.55 3.17
CA GLY A 61 -0.38 -15.93 2.82
C GLY A 61 -1.18 -16.50 1.65
N GLU A 62 -0.70 -16.30 0.42
CA GLU A 62 -0.80 -17.38 -0.54
C GLU A 62 0.41 -18.29 -0.27
N PRO A 63 0.24 -19.44 0.41
CA PRO A 63 1.32 -20.41 0.50
C PRO A 63 1.60 -20.84 -0.93
N LEU A 64 2.85 -20.65 -1.37
CA LEU A 64 3.34 -21.20 -2.63
C LEU A 64 2.84 -22.65 -2.73
N PRO A 65 2.18 -23.05 -3.84
CA PRO A 65 1.80 -24.44 -4.03
C PRO A 65 3.08 -25.24 -3.90
N GLY A 66 3.05 -26.19 -2.96
CA GLY A 66 4.24 -26.75 -2.35
C GLY A 66 5.32 -27.10 -3.35
N ASP A 67 6.54 -26.87 -2.90
CA ASP A 67 7.72 -27.68 -3.19
C ASP A 67 7.40 -29.15 -2.83
N HIS A 68 6.47 -29.76 -3.56
CA HIS A 68 6.42 -31.20 -3.69
C HIS A 68 7.56 -31.49 -4.64
N SER A 69 8.72 -31.69 -4.04
CA SER A 69 9.82 -32.47 -4.56
C SER A 69 9.27 -33.54 -5.52
N THR A 70 9.31 -33.28 -6.82
CA THR A 70 9.16 -34.33 -7.84
C THR A 70 10.49 -35.07 -7.95
N ALA A 71 11.00 -35.54 -6.80
CA ALA A 71 12.15 -36.42 -6.70
C ALA A 71 11.73 -37.88 -6.43
N ASP A 72 10.43 -38.18 -6.48
CA ASP A 72 9.87 -39.54 -6.34
C ASP A 72 9.36 -40.13 -7.68
N ASP A 73 9.59 -39.48 -8.82
CA ASP A 73 9.30 -40.06 -10.15
C ASP A 73 10.58 -40.64 -10.79
N TRP A 74 11.39 -41.34 -10.00
CA TRP A 74 12.43 -42.23 -10.53
C TRP A 74 12.09 -43.66 -10.13
N PRO A 75 11.49 -44.46 -11.03
CA PRO A 75 11.47 -45.89 -10.82
C PRO A 75 12.88 -46.46 -11.08
N ASP A 76 13.66 -46.63 -10.01
CA ASP A 76 14.55 -47.81 -9.86
C ASP A 76 13.61 -49.04 -9.93
N GLU A 77 13.74 -50.08 -10.74
CA GLU A 77 14.82 -50.70 -11.52
C GLU A 77 14.18 -51.63 -12.62
N PRO A 78 14.95 -52.18 -13.60
CA PRO A 78 14.48 -53.08 -14.68
C PRO A 78 14.36 -54.56 -14.19
N PRO A 79 13.69 -55.47 -14.92
CA PRO A 79 14.46 -56.46 -15.72
C PRO A 79 13.76 -57.03 -16.98
N PHE A 80 14.60 -57.27 -18.01
CA PHE A 80 14.65 -58.34 -19.04
C PHE A 80 15.01 -57.81 -20.43
#